data_AF-A0A8J5GK35-F1
#
_entry.id   AF-A0A8J5GK35-F1
#
_cell.length_a   1.000
_cell.length_b   1.000
_cell.length_c   1.000
_cell.angle_alpha   90.00
_cell.angle_beta   90.00
_cell.angle_gamma   90.00
#
_symmetry.space_group_name_H-M   'P 1'
#
loop_
_entity.id
_entity.type
_entity.pdbx_description
1 polymer ?
#
loop_
_entity_poly.entity_id
_entity_poly.type
_entity_poly.pdbx_seq_one_letter_code
_entity_poly.pdbx_strand_id
1 'polypeptide(L)'
;MFQFGRRNEDKLRIIWLTHGTAGRRKKKHSDVFRFGMGGIGKICLVRRLEAQGLPPNQAYIIISTLTTFLNTNLDHLTQSVVSKSAINEFKAEQNYDLSQFKLEMKHMQEIIEVEAGLEAGKFELMKYCVGTFVSV
;
A
#
# COMPACT_ATOMS: atom_id res chain seq x y z
N MET A 1 14.10 28.58 -34.72
CA MET A 1 15.52 28.17 -34.64
C MET A 1 15.84 28.00 -33.16
N PHE A 2 15.93 26.78 -32.63
CA PHE A 2 16.26 26.54 -31.22
C PHE A 2 17.29 25.40 -31.13
N GLN A 3 18.44 25.74 -30.55
CA GLN A 3 19.63 24.92 -30.40
C GLN A 3 19.40 23.77 -29.40
N PHE A 4 19.92 22.59 -29.74
CA PHE A 4 19.93 21.41 -28.90
C PHE A 4 21.26 21.37 -28.13
N GLY A 5 21.23 21.63 -26.82
CA GLY A 5 22.40 21.52 -25.93
C GLY A 5 22.30 20.27 -25.06
N ARG A 6 23.21 19.30 -25.26
CA ARG A 6 23.42 18.17 -24.35
C ARG A 6 24.20 18.62 -23.12
N ARG A 7 23.93 17.94 -21.99
CA ARG A 7 24.79 17.68 -20.81
C ARG A 7 24.54 18.56 -19.56
N ASN A 8 23.74 18.03 -18.62
CA ASN A 8 24.21 17.65 -17.28
C ASN A 8 23.03 17.09 -16.48
N GLU A 9 23.18 15.84 -16.06
CA GLU A 9 22.32 15.18 -15.07
C GLU A 9 22.54 15.87 -13.70
N ASP A 10 21.52 15.80 -12.84
CA ASP A 10 21.52 16.13 -11.40
C ASP A 10 20.90 17.43 -10.87
N LYS A 11 20.45 18.41 -11.67
CA LYS A 11 19.69 19.56 -11.10
C LYS A 11 18.58 20.10 -12.01
N LEU A 12 17.47 19.36 -12.13
CA LEU A 12 16.25 19.87 -12.77
C LEU A 12 15.21 20.31 -11.73
N ARG A 13 15.45 21.44 -11.07
CA ARG A 13 14.35 22.30 -10.60
C ARG A 13 13.80 23.02 -11.83
N ILE A 14 12.80 22.43 -12.47
CA ILE A 14 12.06 23.09 -13.55
C ILE A 14 11.20 24.17 -12.91
N ILE A 15 11.64 25.42 -13.04
CA ILE A 15 10.85 26.62 -12.78
C ILE A 15 9.79 26.68 -13.88
N TRP A 16 8.53 26.45 -13.51
CA TRP A 16 7.39 26.68 -14.38
C TRP A 16 7.08 28.18 -14.41
N LEU A 17 7.44 28.86 -15.49
CA LEU A 17 6.94 30.19 -15.83
C LEU A 17 6.09 30.09 -17.09
N THR A 18 4.80 29.83 -16.92
CA THR A 18 3.77 30.25 -17.87
C THR A 18 2.57 30.74 -17.06
N HIS A 19 2.27 32.03 -17.18
CA HIS A 19 1.06 32.65 -16.62
C HIS A 19 -0.19 31.89 -17.08
N GLY A 20 -0.95 31.38 -16.11
CA GLY A 20 -2.19 30.66 -16.36
C GLY A 20 -2.88 30.31 -15.04
N THR A 21 -3.64 31.27 -14.52
CA THR A 21 -4.68 31.14 -13.48
C THR A 21 -4.40 30.17 -12.32
N ALA A 22 -3.92 30.75 -11.22
CA ALA A 22 -3.86 30.14 -9.91
C ALA A 22 -5.25 29.72 -9.41
N GLY A 23 -5.52 28.42 -9.44
CA GLY A 23 -6.55 27.76 -8.66
C GLY A 23 -5.95 26.54 -7.97
N ARG A 24 -5.32 26.72 -6.80
CA ARG A 24 -4.95 25.60 -5.91
C ARG A 24 -6.24 24.99 -5.33
N ARG A 25 -6.97 24.22 -6.13
CA ARG A 25 -7.88 23.21 -5.59
C ARG A 25 -7.01 22.16 -4.91
N LYS A 26 -7.20 21.94 -3.60
CA LYS A 26 -6.68 20.74 -2.95
C LYS A 26 -7.29 19.55 -3.70
N LYS A 27 -6.50 18.91 -4.57
CA LYS A 27 -6.91 17.70 -5.29
C LYS A 27 -7.22 16.64 -4.23
N LYS A 28 -8.44 16.12 -4.23
CA LYS A 28 -8.76 14.94 -3.42
C LYS A 28 -7.94 13.77 -3.97
N HIS A 29 -7.65 12.75 -3.16
CA HIS A 29 -6.88 11.56 -3.59
C HIS A 29 -7.50 10.89 -4.84
N SER A 30 -8.82 11.02 -5.02
CA SER A 30 -9.57 10.60 -6.21
C SER A 30 -9.28 11.41 -7.48
N ASP A 31 -8.84 12.67 -7.36
CA ASP A 31 -8.58 13.56 -8.50
C ASP A 31 -7.17 13.37 -9.09
N VAL A 32 -6.34 12.53 -8.46
CA VAL A 32 -4.97 12.24 -8.89
C VAL A 32 -4.95 11.30 -10.10
N PHE A 33 -5.98 10.46 -10.25
CA PHE A 33 -6.00 9.37 -11.24
C PHE A 33 -6.88 9.63 -12.47
N ARG A 34 -7.50 10.82 -12.62
CA ARG A 34 -8.24 11.14 -13.85
C ARG A 34 -7.31 11.47 -14.99
N PHE A 35 -7.47 10.74 -16.10
CA PHE A 35 -6.86 11.12 -17.37
C PHE A 35 -7.71 12.23 -18.03
N GLY A 36 -7.32 13.48 -17.77
CA GLY A 36 -7.94 14.66 -18.35
C GLY A 36 -7.11 15.23 -19.49
N MET A 37 -7.50 14.95 -20.74
CA MET A 37 -7.07 15.79 -21.86
C MET A 37 -7.91 17.06 -21.88
N GLY A 38 -7.26 18.22 -21.69
CA GLY A 38 -7.91 19.51 -21.94
C GLY A 38 -8.41 19.58 -23.39
N GLY A 39 -9.37 20.48 -23.67
CA GLY A 39 -9.99 20.60 -25.01
C GLY A 39 -8.96 20.71 -26.14
N ILE A 40 -7.88 21.47 -25.92
CA ILE A 40 -6.77 21.65 -26.88
C ILE A 40 -5.99 20.33 -27.10
N GLY A 41 -5.79 19.54 -26.04
CA GLY A 41 -5.08 18.25 -26.13
C GLY A 41 -5.84 17.20 -26.94
N LYS A 42 -7.17 17.14 -26.78
CA LYS A 42 -8.03 16.26 -27.58
C LYS A 42 -7.97 16.61 -29.07
N ILE A 43 -8.10 17.90 -29.40
CA ILE A 43 -8.08 18.38 -30.78
C ILE A 43 -6.72 18.12 -31.44
N CYS A 44 -5.61 18.31 -30.72
CA CYS A 44 -4.27 18.05 -31.23
C CYS A 44 -4.07 16.58 -31.63
N LEU A 45 -4.56 15.64 -30.81
CA LEU A 45 -4.50 14.23 -31.15
C LEU A 45 -5.40 13.84 -32.32
N VAL A 46 -6.60 14.40 -32.41
CA VAL A 46 -7.50 14.17 -33.56
C VAL A 46 -6.78 14.58 -34.85
N ARG A 47 -6.16 15.77 -34.87
CA ARG A 47 -5.38 16.24 -36.03
C ARG A 47 -4.16 15.39 -36.36
N ARG A 48 -3.53 14.77 -35.35
CA ARG A 48 -2.42 13.83 -35.59
C ARG A 48 -2.88 12.51 -36.20
N LEU A 49 -4.06 12.01 -35.82
CA LEU A 49 -4.66 10.83 -36.44
C LEU A 49 -5.16 11.12 -37.86
N GLU A 50 -5.70 12.32 -38.10
CA GLU A 50 -6.04 12.79 -39.44
C GLU A 50 -4.80 12.83 -40.36
N ALA A 51 -3.65 13.28 -39.84
CA ALA A 51 -2.37 13.26 -40.57
C ALA A 51 -1.88 11.83 -40.89
N GLN A 52 -2.38 10.80 -40.21
CA GLN A 52 -2.14 9.40 -40.51
C GLN A 52 -3.16 8.81 -41.50
N GLY A 53 -4.05 9.64 -42.06
CA GLY A 53 -5.04 9.26 -43.07
C GLY A 53 -6.38 8.79 -42.49
N LEU A 54 -6.62 8.94 -41.18
CA LEU A 54 -7.92 8.60 -40.60
C LEU A 54 -8.95 9.71 -40.84
N PRO A 55 -10.20 9.37 -41.22
CA PRO A 55 -11.26 10.35 -41.28
C PRO A 55 -11.54 10.92 -39.88
N PRO A 56 -11.93 12.21 -39.80
CA PRO A 56 -12.03 12.97 -38.54
C PRO A 56 -12.99 12.32 -37.54
N ASN A 57 -14.10 11.76 -38.04
CA ASN A 57 -15.10 11.08 -37.22
C ASN A 57 -14.53 9.83 -36.54
N GLN A 58 -13.68 9.06 -37.24
CA GLN A 58 -13.05 7.87 -36.68
C GLN A 58 -11.95 8.25 -35.68
N ALA A 59 -11.13 9.24 -36.00
CA ALA A 59 -10.10 9.75 -35.10
C ALA A 59 -10.68 10.23 -33.76
N TYR A 60 -11.79 10.97 -33.81
CA TYR A 60 -12.48 11.45 -32.60
C TYR A 60 -13.06 10.30 -31.77
N ILE A 61 -13.69 9.32 -32.42
CA ILE A 61 -14.24 8.14 -31.72
C ILE A 61 -13.11 7.38 -31.03
N ILE A 62 -12.00 7.10 -31.73
CA ILE A 62 -10.85 6.40 -31.16
C ILE A 62 -10.30 7.13 -29.93
N ILE A 63 -10.13 8.44 -30.00
CA ILE A 63 -9.61 9.22 -28.87
C ILE A 63 -10.60 9.24 -27.71
N SER A 64 -11.89 9.35 -27.99
CA SER A 64 -12.91 9.34 -26.95
C SER A 64 -13.03 7.97 -26.28
N THR A 65 -13.01 6.86 -27.03
CA THR A 65 -13.05 5.50 -26.50
C THR A 65 -11.78 5.16 -25.71
N LEU A 66 -10.60 5.58 -26.17
CA LEU A 66 -9.37 5.43 -25.40
C LEU A 66 -9.41 6.25 -24.11
N THR A 67 -9.93 7.48 -24.16
CA THR A 67 -10.06 8.31 -22.96
C THR A 67 -11.02 7.67 -21.96
N THR A 68 -12.15 7.14 -22.40
CA THR A 68 -13.10 6.46 -21.50
C THR A 68 -12.49 5.17 -20.96
N PHE A 69 -11.90 4.34 -21.81
CA PHE A 69 -11.23 3.09 -21.40
C PHE A 69 -10.15 3.34 -20.35
N LEU A 70 -9.25 4.30 -20.59
CA LEU A 70 -8.19 4.63 -19.64
C LEU A 70 -8.76 5.13 -18.30
N ASN A 71 -9.80 5.97 -18.33
CA ASN A 71 -10.44 6.44 -17.09
C ASN A 71 -11.11 5.28 -16.32
N THR A 72 -11.85 4.41 -17.00
CA THR A 72 -12.47 3.24 -16.37
C THR A 72 -11.43 2.31 -15.75
N ASN A 73 -10.34 2.02 -16.45
CA ASN A 73 -9.28 1.17 -15.91
C ASN A 73 -8.55 1.83 -14.74
N LEU A 74 -8.30 3.14 -14.78
CA LEU A 74 -7.70 3.85 -13.67
C LEU A 74 -8.61 3.84 -12.44
N ASP A 75 -9.92 3.95 -12.61
CA ASP A 75 -10.88 3.82 -11.52
C ASP A 75 -10.84 2.41 -10.90
N HIS A 76 -10.80 1.36 -11.73
CA HIS A 76 -10.66 -0.03 -11.25
C HIS A 76 -9.33 -0.27 -10.55
N LEU A 77 -8.21 0.22 -11.11
CA LEU A 77 -6.90 0.10 -10.48
C LEU A 77 -6.85 0.87 -9.16
N THR A 78 -7.53 2.01 -9.06
CA THR A 78 -7.60 2.77 -7.80
C THR A 78 -8.37 2.01 -6.72
N GLN A 79 -9.37 1.21 -7.11
CA GLN A 79 -10.09 0.32 -6.18
C GLN A 79 -9.23 -0.89 -5.77
N SER A 80 -8.42 -1.45 -6.68
CA SER A 80 -7.56 -2.59 -6.37
C SER A 80 -6.26 -2.22 -5.65
N VAL A 81 -5.76 -1.00 -5.84
CA VAL A 81 -4.54 -0.52 -5.19
C VAL A 81 -4.91 -0.11 -3.77
N VAL A 82 -4.72 -1.06 -2.84
CA VAL A 82 -4.79 -0.78 -1.42
C VAL A 82 -3.68 0.22 -1.06
N SER A 83 -4.03 1.27 -0.32
CA SER A 83 -3.07 2.29 0.09
C SER A 83 -2.01 1.69 1.03
N LYS A 84 -0.79 2.21 0.97
CA LYS A 84 0.29 1.80 1.89
C LYS A 84 -0.11 1.95 3.36
N SER A 85 -0.95 2.93 3.69
CA SER A 85 -1.46 3.13 5.05
C SER A 85 -2.43 2.01 5.47
N ALA A 86 -3.36 1.59 4.61
CA ALA A 86 -4.28 0.50 4.91
C ALA A 86 -3.56 -0.85 5.08
N ILE A 87 -2.53 -1.12 4.26
CA ILE A 87 -1.67 -2.30 4.42
C ILE A 87 -0.94 -2.27 5.77
N ASN A 88 -0.47 -1.10 6.21
CA ASN A 88 0.26 -0.96 7.46
C ASN A 88 -0.65 -1.11 8.69
N GLU A 89 -1.89 -0.63 8.61
CA GLU A 89 -2.91 -0.80 9.65
C GLU A 89 -3.28 -2.29 9.80
N PHE A 90 -3.58 -2.98 8.70
CA PHE A 90 -3.82 -4.43 8.71
C PHE A 90 -2.65 -5.23 9.29
N LYS A 91 -1.41 -4.83 8.96
CA LYS A 91 -0.21 -5.44 9.55
C LYS A 91 -0.09 -5.17 11.05
N ALA A 92 -0.46 -3.98 11.52
CA ALA A 92 -0.40 -3.63 12.94
C ALA A 92 -1.40 -4.46 13.76
N GLU A 93 -2.61 -4.65 13.25
CA GLU A 93 -3.63 -5.51 13.85
C GLU A 93 -3.17 -6.97 13.90
N GLN A 94 -2.68 -7.51 12.77
CA GLN A 94 -2.16 -8.89 12.74
C GLN A 94 -0.98 -9.10 13.70
N ASN A 95 -0.09 -8.11 13.81
CA ASN A 95 1.03 -8.18 14.76
C ASN A 95 0.55 -8.15 16.22
N TYR A 96 -0.52 -7.43 16.52
CA TYR A 96 -1.13 -7.44 17.85
C TYR A 96 -1.65 -8.85 18.20
N ASP A 97 -2.43 -9.47 17.32
CA ASP A 97 -2.98 -10.81 17.54
C ASP A 97 -1.87 -11.86 17.72
N LEU A 98 -0.82 -11.81 16.90
CA LEU A 98 0.35 -12.69 17.03
C LEU A 98 1.10 -12.47 18.34
N SER A 99 1.19 -11.22 18.81
CA SER A 99 1.86 -10.91 20.07
C SER A 99 1.08 -11.44 21.27
N GLN A 100 -0.26 -11.38 21.24
CA GLN A 100 -1.13 -11.95 22.25
C GLN A 100 -1.03 -13.48 22.28
N PHE A 101 -1.11 -14.12 21.11
CA PHE A 101 -0.93 -15.57 21.01
C PHE A 101 0.43 -16.03 21.58
N LYS A 102 1.50 -15.27 21.33
CA LYS A 102 2.83 -15.57 21.87
C LYS A 102 2.88 -15.44 23.40
N LEU A 103 2.13 -14.51 23.99
CA LEU A 103 2.02 -14.39 25.45
C LEU A 103 1.24 -15.57 26.04
N GLU A 104 0.10 -15.93 25.45
CA GLU A 104 -0.69 -17.10 25.86
C GLU A 104 0.14 -18.38 25.80
N MET A 105 0.92 -18.58 24.73
CA MET A 105 1.83 -19.73 24.61
C MET A 105 2.89 -19.76 25.71
N LYS A 106 3.44 -18.60 26.11
CA LYS A 106 4.37 -18.53 27.24
C LYS A 106 3.69 -18.89 28.56
N HIS A 107 2.48 -18.41 28.78
CA HIS A 107 1.72 -18.75 29.99
C HIS A 107 1.40 -20.25 30.06
N MET A 108 1.04 -20.88 28.94
CA MET A 108 0.85 -22.33 28.89
C MET A 108 2.14 -23.08 29.24
N GLN A 109 3.29 -22.63 28.74
CA GLN A 109 4.58 -23.23 29.06
C GLN A 109 4.90 -23.11 30.56
N GLU A 110 4.69 -21.95 31.17
CA GLU A 110 4.90 -21.73 32.61
C GLU A 110 3.98 -22.63 33.46
N ILE A 111 2.72 -22.83 33.05
CA ILE A 111 1.79 -23.72 33.75
C ILE A 111 2.32 -25.16 33.74
N ILE A 112 2.75 -25.66 32.57
CA ILE A 112 3.29 -27.02 32.45
C ILE A 112 4.53 -27.20 33.33
N GLU A 113 5.40 -26.20 33.39
CA GLU A 113 6.60 -26.23 34.24
C GLU A 113 6.26 -26.26 35.73
N VAL A 114 5.29 -25.46 36.16
CA VAL A 114 4.82 -25.45 37.56
C VAL A 114 4.17 -26.77 37.95
N GLU A 115 3.34 -27.36 37.07
CA GLU A 115 2.72 -28.66 37.32
C GLU A 115 3.78 -29.76 37.49
N ALA A 116 4.79 -29.77 36.62
CA ALA A 116 5.92 -30.70 36.72
C ALA A 116 6.68 -30.52 38.05
N GLY A 117 6.93 -29.28 38.46
CA GLY A 117 7.59 -28.96 39.72
C GLY A 117 6.80 -29.38 40.96
N LEU A 118 5.48 -29.18 40.95
CA LEU A 118 4.60 -29.61 42.03
C LEU A 118 4.61 -31.14 42.17
N GLU A 119 4.56 -31.85 41.05
CA GLU A 119 4.57 -33.31 41.05
C GLU A 119 5.89 -33.85 41.63
N ALA A 120 7.03 -33.27 41.23
CA ALA A 120 8.32 -33.58 41.84
C ALA A 120 8.36 -33.25 43.35
N GLY A 121 7.79 -32.12 43.76
CA GLY A 121 7.73 -31.70 45.17
C GLY A 121 6.92 -32.65 46.04
N LYS A 122 5.83 -33.25 45.53
CA LYS A 122 5.06 -34.28 46.24
C LYS A 122 5.93 -35.50 46.60
N PHE A 123 6.77 -35.96 45.68
CA PHE A 123 7.67 -37.09 45.92
C PHE A 123 8.75 -36.77 46.97
N GLU A 124 9.33 -35.58 46.92
CA GLU A 124 10.32 -35.14 47.92
C GLU A 124 9.72 -35.00 49.33
N LEU A 125 8.52 -34.43 49.44
CA LEU A 125 7.80 -34.36 50.72
C LEU A 125 7.49 -35.74 51.28
N MET A 126 7.04 -36.69 50.44
CA MET A 126 6.79 -38.06 50.87
C MET A 126 8.07 -38.70 51.43
N LYS A 127 9.19 -38.55 50.72
CA LYS A 127 10.50 -39.09 51.12
C LYS A 127 10.96 -38.50 52.45
N TYR A 128 10.82 -37.19 52.63
CA TYR A 128 11.16 -36.49 53.88
C TYR A 128 10.33 -37.00 55.07
N CYS A 129 9.01 -37.13 54.88
CA CYS A 129 8.12 -37.65 55.91
C CYS A 129 8.55 -39.05 56.36
N VAL A 130 8.77 -39.98 55.42
CA VAL A 130 9.18 -41.36 55.73
C VAL A 130 10.54 -41.39 56.45
N GLY A 131 11.52 -40.62 55.99
CA GLY A 131 12.85 -40.56 56.64
C GLY A 131 12.80 -40.04 58.09
N THR A 132 11.87 -39.12 58.36
CA THR A 132 11.63 -38.59 59.71
C THR A 132 10.99 -39.64 60.62
N PHE A 133 9.99 -40.38 60.13
CA PHE A 133 9.34 -41.45 60.90
C PHE A 133 10.29 -42.60 61.28
N VAL A 134 11.27 -42.92 60.45
CA VAL A 134 12.24 -44.00 60.72
C VAL A 134 13.35 -43.55 61.69
N SER A 135 13.51 -42.24 61.91
CA SER A 135 14.55 -41.68 62.78
C SER A 135 14.09 -41.44 64.24
N VAL A 136 12.84 -41.75 64.59
CA VAL A 136 12.25 -41.68 65.94
C VAL A 136 12.17 -43.08 66.54
#